data_AF-A0A0Q8RV17-F1
#
_entry.id   AF-A0A0Q8RV17-F1
#
_cell.length_a   1.000
_cell.length_b   1.000
_cell.length_c   1.000
_cell.angle_alpha   90.00
_cell.angle_beta   90.00
_cell.angle_gamma   90.00
#
_symmetry.space_group_name_H-M   'P 1'
#
loop_
_entity.id
_entity.type
_entity.pdbx_description
1 polymer ?
#
loop_
_entity_poly.entity_id
_entity_poly.type
_entity_poly.pdbx_seq_one_letter_code
_entity_poly.pdbx_strand_id
1 'polypeptide(L)'
;MSHGNLDHAATAPVERVARALAGHALSRNAEGELTSAGPAVDALWPDYTDAALAALRTLREPSGRMLAVGDADVWDRMIRAAIEDETISEF
;
A
#
# COMPACT_ATOMS: atom_id res chain seq x y z
N MET A 1 -28.40 -3.00 2.30
CA MET A 1 -27.72 -1.90 3.01
C MET A 1 -26.83 -1.22 1.99
N SER A 2 -27.01 0.08 1.77
CA SER A 2 -26.20 0.84 0.82
C SER A 2 -24.80 1.04 1.42
N HIS A 3 -23.76 0.49 0.80
CA HIS A 3 -22.37 0.76 1.14
C HIS A 3 -22.06 2.18 0.64
N GLY A 4 -22.48 3.19 1.39
CA GLY A 4 -22.22 4.59 1.05
C GLY A 4 -20.73 4.83 0.94
N ASN A 5 -20.26 5.18 -0.26
CA ASN A 5 -18.95 5.72 -0.62
C ASN A 5 -17.85 5.66 0.47
N LEU A 6 -17.43 4.44 0.86
CA LEU A 6 -16.32 4.22 1.80
C LEU A 6 -14.96 4.27 1.10
N ASP A 7 -14.95 4.37 -0.22
CA ASP A 7 -13.74 4.51 -1.00
C ASP A 7 -13.27 5.96 -1.03
N HIS A 8 -12.62 6.38 0.06
CA HIS A 8 -12.00 7.70 0.16
C HIS A 8 -10.61 7.74 -0.50
N ALA A 9 -10.03 6.58 -0.84
CA ALA A 9 -8.69 6.51 -1.39
C ALA A 9 -8.78 6.61 -2.91
N ALA A 10 -8.20 7.66 -3.50
CA ALA A 10 -8.19 7.82 -4.96
C ALA A 10 -7.34 6.75 -5.69
N THR A 11 -6.64 5.88 -4.97
CA THR A 11 -5.63 4.94 -5.49
C THR A 11 -5.60 3.65 -4.66
N ALA A 12 -5.31 2.54 -5.32
CA ALA A 12 -5.29 1.21 -4.70
C ALA A 12 -4.26 1.16 -3.54
N PRO A 13 -4.46 0.34 -2.50
CA PRO A 13 -3.51 0.19 -1.41
C PRO A 13 -2.09 -0.17 -1.86
N VAL A 14 -1.94 -1.06 -2.84
CA VAL A 14 -0.63 -1.45 -3.41
C VAL A 14 0.08 -0.25 -4.01
N GLU A 15 -0.61 0.52 -4.86
CA GLU A 15 -0.08 1.73 -5.48
C GLU A 15 0.35 2.77 -4.42
N ARG A 16 -0.41 2.95 -3.34
CA ARG A 16 -0.04 3.85 -2.24
C ARG A 16 1.25 3.42 -1.55
N VAL A 17 1.40 2.12 -1.27
CA VAL A 17 2.63 1.59 -0.67
C VAL A 17 3.80 1.68 -1.66
N ALA A 18 3.58 1.37 -2.93
CA ALA A 18 4.61 1.45 -3.97
C ALA A 18 5.12 2.88 -4.17
N ARG A 19 4.23 3.90 -4.18
CA ARG A 19 4.62 5.31 -4.18
C ARG A 19 5.42 5.71 -2.94
N ALA A 20 5.07 5.18 -1.77
CA ALA A 20 5.83 5.43 -0.55
C ALA A 20 7.25 4.84 -0.64
N LEU A 21 7.38 3.62 -1.16
CA LEU A 21 8.69 2.96 -1.40
C LEU A 21 9.53 3.71 -2.43
N ALA A 22 8.94 4.08 -3.57
CA ALA A 22 9.59 4.90 -4.58
C ALA A 22 10.03 6.25 -4.01
N GLY A 23 9.18 6.91 -3.22
CA GLY A 23 9.51 8.18 -2.56
C GLY A 23 10.68 8.04 -1.59
N HIS A 24 10.70 6.97 -0.80
CA HIS A 24 11.79 6.67 0.12
C HIS A 24 13.12 6.44 -0.60
N ALA A 25 13.11 5.71 -1.71
CA ALA A 25 14.31 5.40 -2.50
C ALA A 25 14.84 6.58 -3.33
N LEU A 26 13.96 7.46 -3.82
CA LEU A 26 14.32 8.48 -4.80
C LEU A 26 14.54 9.88 -4.18
N SER A 27 13.85 10.19 -3.09
CA SER A 27 13.86 11.54 -2.50
C SER A 27 15.08 11.80 -1.64
N ARG A 28 15.67 12.99 -1.79
CA ARG A 28 16.75 13.48 -0.90
C ARG A 28 16.32 13.71 0.54
N ASN A 29 15.02 13.77 0.79
CA ASN A 29 14.48 13.86 2.16
C ASN A 29 14.37 12.47 2.81
N ALA A 30 14.77 11.41 2.10
CA ALA A 30 14.86 10.03 2.53
C ALA A 30 16.23 9.47 2.11
N GLU A 31 16.29 8.31 1.46
CA GLU A 31 17.55 7.62 1.10
C GLU A 31 18.04 7.95 -0.33
N GLY A 32 17.29 8.75 -1.08
CA GLY A 32 17.63 9.11 -2.45
C GLY A 32 18.38 10.43 -2.58
N GLU A 33 18.48 10.94 -3.80
CA GLU A 33 19.24 12.16 -4.12
C GLU A 33 18.41 13.22 -4.85
N LEU A 34 17.17 12.89 -5.28
CA LEU A 34 16.35 13.82 -6.03
C LEU A 34 15.81 14.93 -5.12
N THR A 35 16.09 16.17 -5.48
CA THR A 35 15.55 17.38 -4.82
C THR A 35 14.05 17.52 -4.97
N SER A 36 13.49 17.01 -6.07
CA SER A 36 12.06 16.97 -6.34
C SER A 36 11.71 15.59 -6.90
N ALA A 37 11.32 14.69 -6.01
CA ALA A 37 11.07 13.29 -6.38
C ALA A 37 9.66 13.03 -6.92
N GLY A 38 8.71 13.96 -6.75
CA GLY A 38 7.29 13.76 -7.13
C GLY A 38 7.09 13.21 -8.55
N PRO A 39 7.61 13.89 -9.60
CA PRO A 39 7.48 13.40 -10.97
C PRO A 39 8.13 12.03 -11.20
N ALA A 40 9.23 11.73 -10.50
CA ALA A 40 9.89 10.44 -10.61
C ALA A 40 9.10 9.34 -9.88
N VAL A 41 8.50 9.64 -8.74
CA VAL A 41 7.59 8.73 -8.02
C VAL A 41 6.37 8.40 -8.87
N ASP A 42 5.76 9.40 -9.51
CA ASP A 42 4.59 9.19 -10.37
C ASP A 42 4.91 8.29 -11.57
N ALA A 43 6.13 8.39 -12.12
CA ALA A 43 6.58 7.57 -13.24
C ALA A 43 7.05 6.17 -12.83
N LEU A 44 7.72 6.04 -11.69
CA LEU A 44 8.47 4.83 -11.32
C LEU A 44 7.82 3.98 -10.25
N TRP A 45 6.73 4.44 -9.59
CA TRP A 45 6.05 3.61 -8.59
C TRP A 45 5.64 2.21 -9.07
N PRO A 46 5.27 1.97 -10.36
CA PRO A 46 4.92 0.63 -10.81
C PRO A 46 6.07 -0.38 -10.64
N ASP A 47 7.33 0.07 -10.68
CA ASP A 47 8.50 -0.80 -10.47
C ASP A 47 8.64 -1.27 -9.01
N TYR A 48 7.85 -0.70 -8.09
CA TYR A 48 7.86 -1.02 -6.66
C TYR A 48 6.63 -1.85 -6.22
N THR A 49 5.75 -2.27 -7.14
CA THR A 49 4.53 -3.04 -6.81
C THR A 49 4.85 -4.37 -6.14
N ASP A 50 5.84 -5.13 -6.63
CA ASP A 50 6.26 -6.40 -6.02
C ASP A 50 6.71 -6.22 -4.56
N ALA A 51 7.46 -5.15 -4.29
CA ALA A 51 7.91 -4.81 -2.94
C ALA A 51 6.74 -4.36 -2.06
N ALA A 52 5.80 -3.60 -2.62
CA ALA A 52 4.57 -3.19 -1.93
C ALA A 52 3.70 -4.40 -1.57
N LEU A 53 3.51 -5.34 -2.49
CA LEU A 53 2.84 -6.61 -2.27
C LEU A 53 3.51 -7.43 -1.16
N ALA A 54 4.84 -7.52 -1.17
CA ALA A 54 5.59 -8.21 -0.13
C ALA A 54 5.36 -7.57 1.25
N ALA A 55 5.33 -6.23 1.33
CA ALA A 55 5.03 -5.52 2.57
C ALA A 55 3.61 -5.81 3.07
N LEU A 56 2.59 -5.73 2.20
CA LEU A 56 1.21 -6.06 2.55
C LEU A 56 1.06 -7.52 2.98
N ARG A 57 1.72 -8.45 2.30
CA ARG A 57 1.71 -9.88 2.65
C ARG A 57 2.31 -10.13 4.02
N THR A 58 3.33 -9.36 4.41
CA THR A 58 3.93 -9.40 5.75
C THR A 58 2.97 -8.86 6.81
N LEU A 59 2.22 -7.81 6.49
CA LEU A 59 1.23 -7.23 7.40
C LEU A 59 0.04 -8.15 7.69
N ARG A 60 -0.17 -9.25 6.94
CA ARG A 60 -1.21 -10.26 7.27
C ARG A 60 -1.03 -10.92 8.62
N GLU A 61 0.15 -10.84 9.22
CA GLU A 61 0.47 -11.42 10.51
C GLU A 61 0.43 -10.32 11.61
N PRO A 62 -0.75 -10.03 12.22
CA PRO A 62 -0.85 -8.98 13.23
C PRO A 62 -0.07 -9.35 14.49
N SER A 63 0.61 -8.37 15.08
CA SER A 63 1.27 -8.56 16.39
C SER A 63 0.26 -8.74 17.53
N GLY A 64 0.68 -9.32 18.65
CA GLY A 64 -0.18 -9.44 19.84
C GLY A 64 -0.73 -8.11 20.35
N ARG A 65 0.00 -7.00 20.17
CA ARG A 65 -0.48 -5.64 20.52
C ARG A 65 -1.62 -5.17 19.60
N MET A 66 -1.58 -5.53 18.32
CA MET A 66 -2.66 -5.24 17.37
C MET A 66 -3.91 -6.04 17.72
N LEU A 67 -3.73 -7.32 18.09
CA LEU A 67 -4.82 -8.19 18.52
C LEU A 67 -5.45 -7.75 19.85
N ALA A 68 -4.66 -7.18 20.76
CA ALA A 68 -5.17 -6.67 22.03
C ALA A 68 -6.17 -5.50 21.87
N VAL A 69 -6.19 -4.85 20.71
CA VAL A 69 -7.06 -3.68 20.42
C VAL A 69 -7.95 -3.88 19.19
N GLY A 70 -7.99 -5.09 18.63
CA GLY A 70 -8.65 -5.34 17.35
C GLY A 70 -9.04 -6.80 17.15
N ASP A 71 -9.39 -7.13 15.92
CA ASP A 71 -9.87 -8.46 15.52
C ASP A 71 -8.98 -9.03 14.41
N ALA A 72 -8.47 -10.25 14.63
CA ALA A 72 -7.52 -10.91 13.72
C ALA A 72 -8.15 -11.22 12.36
N ASP A 73 -9.40 -11.69 12.36
CA ASP A 73 -10.09 -12.16 11.17
C ASP A 73 -10.53 -10.97 10.32
N VAL A 74 -10.97 -9.87 10.96
CA VAL A 74 -11.23 -8.60 10.26
C VAL A 74 -9.96 -8.08 9.61
N TRP A 75 -8.84 -8.09 10.33
CA TRP A 75 -7.55 -7.63 9.81
C TRP A 75 -7.09 -8.45 8.59
N ASP A 76 -7.10 -9.78 8.68
CA ASP A 76 -6.72 -10.66 7.57
C ASP A 76 -7.61 -10.41 6.33
N ARG A 77 -8.94 -10.29 6.52
CA ARG A 77 -9.86 -9.96 5.41
C ARG A 77 -9.56 -8.61 4.77
N MET A 78 -9.24 -7.58 5.56
CA MET A 78 -8.90 -6.25 5.02
C MET A 78 -7.61 -6.27 4.21
N ILE A 79 -6.57 -6.96 4.70
CA ILE A 79 -5.29 -7.06 3.97
C ILE A 79 -5.44 -7.90 2.70
N ARG A 80 -6.23 -8.97 2.72
CA ARG A 80 -6.55 -9.74 1.51
C ARG A 80 -7.27 -8.89 0.47
N ALA A 81 -8.31 -8.17 0.87
CA ALA A 81 -9.02 -7.26 -0.01
C ALA A 81 -8.09 -6.21 -0.61
N ALA A 82 -7.16 -5.66 0.18
CA ALA A 82 -6.17 -4.68 -0.29
C ALA A 82 -5.17 -5.24 -1.31
N ILE A 83 -4.87 -6.55 -1.27
CA ILE A 83 -4.02 -7.24 -2.25
C ILE A 83 -4.82 -7.59 -3.50
N GLU A 84 -6.06 -8.04 -3.35
CA GLU A 84 -6.93 -8.45 -4.46
C GLU A 84 -7.39 -7.27 -5.33
N ASP A 85 -7.51 -6.07 -4.75
CA ASP A 85 -7.88 -4.83 -5.45
C ASP A 85 -6.92 -4.51 -6.62
N GLU A 86 -5.63 -4.87 -6.50
CA GLU A 86 -4.65 -4.75 -7.59
C GLU A 86 -4.98 -5.66 -8.79
N THR A 87 -5.48 -6.87 -8.52
CA THR A 87 -5.72 -7.89 -9.56
C THR A 87 -6.94 -7.56 -10.44
N ILE A 88 -7.80 -6.65 -10.00
CA ILE A 88 -9.00 -6.22 -10.75
C ILE A 88 -8.67 -5.08 -11.72
N SER A 89 -7.60 -4.31 -11.49
CA SER A 89 -7.23 -3.16 -12.34
C SER A 89 -6.46 -3.54 -13.62
N GLU A 90 -6.07 -4.82 -13.77
CA GLU A 90 -5.42 -5.36 -14.97
C GLU A 90 -6.40 -5.90 -16.04
N PHE A 91 -7.72 -5.76 -15.85
CA PHE A 91 -8.78 -6.16 -16.80
C PHE A 91 -9.73 -5.00 -17.15
#